data_AF-A0A7L8RPE5-F1
#
_entry.id   AF-A0A7L8RPE5-F1
#
_cell.length_a   1.000
_cell.length_b   1.000
_cell.length_c   1.000
_cell.angle_alpha   90.00
_cell.angle_beta   90.00
_cell.angle_gamma   90.00
#
_symmetry.space_group_name_H-M   'P 1'
#
loop_
_entity.id
_entity.type
_entity.pdbx_description
1 polymer ?
#
loop_
_entity_poly.entity_id
_entity_poly.type
_entity_poly.pdbx_seq_one_letter_code
_entity_poly.pdbx_strand_id
1 'polypeptide(L)'
;MIWIKVKPAVSAQPWPQKGNLWVMIALNDRQAGSQDGAEREAVEVMRRAHTAELALCDRLEEIADSLPNGLDRRKCILAARALGPTMAKIHRFEEQRIFPCFCQRLGHSVESGKTIERLRNEHLEDEGYAAELRDALRFAARQGEADSPETLGFMLRGYFGAVRRHVAFERDHVMALLAPAG
;
A
#
# COMPACT_ATOMS: atom_id res chain seq x y z
N MET A 1 4.94 25.23 38.57
CA MET A 1 5.31 24.12 37.68
C MET A 1 4.04 23.67 36.95
N ILE A 2 3.95 23.93 35.66
CA ILE A 2 2.76 23.69 34.84
C ILE A 2 2.87 22.28 34.27
N TRP A 3 1.94 21.39 34.63
CA TRP A 3 1.82 20.07 34.02
C TRP A 3 0.88 20.18 32.82
N ILE A 4 1.46 20.21 31.62
CA ILE A 4 0.71 20.09 30.36
C ILE A 4 0.41 18.60 30.17
N LYS A 5 -0.86 18.22 30.35
CA LYS A 5 -1.34 16.87 30.06
C LYS A 5 -1.59 16.76 28.55
N VAL A 6 -0.60 16.25 27.81
CA VAL A 6 -0.77 15.92 26.39
C VAL A 6 -1.63 14.66 26.31
N LYS A 7 -2.84 14.78 25.76
CA LYS A 7 -3.66 13.62 25.37
C LYS A 7 -3.13 13.07 24.04
N PRO A 8 -2.93 11.75 23.86
CA PRO A 8 -2.81 11.20 22.51
C PRO A 8 -4.22 11.16 21.92
N ALA A 9 -4.46 11.96 20.88
CA ALA A 9 -5.64 11.82 20.03
C ALA A 9 -5.22 11.00 18.80
N VAL A 10 -5.18 9.68 18.93
CA VAL A 10 -5.37 8.79 17.79
C VAL A 10 -6.84 8.40 17.81
N SER A 11 -7.64 9.09 17.00
CA SER A 11 -8.98 8.59 16.68
C SER A 11 -8.79 7.35 15.80
N ALA A 12 -8.72 6.18 16.42
CA ALA A 12 -8.87 4.92 15.71
C ALA A 12 -10.30 4.86 15.17
N GLN A 13 -10.48 5.18 13.89
CA GLN A 13 -11.75 4.91 13.22
C GLN A 13 -11.96 3.39 13.19
N PRO A 14 -13.15 2.90 13.56
CA PRO A 14 -13.43 1.47 13.57
C PRO A 14 -13.35 0.90 12.14
N TRP A 15 -12.68 -0.25 12.02
CA TRP A 15 -12.59 -1.00 10.77
C TRP A 15 -13.99 -1.27 10.17
N PRO A 16 -14.23 -1.03 8.87
CA PRO A 16 -15.48 -1.40 8.22
C PRO A 16 -15.65 -2.93 8.21
N GLN A 17 -16.57 -3.43 9.04
CA GLN A 17 -16.96 -4.84 9.09
C GLN A 17 -17.35 -5.33 7.68
N LYS A 18 -16.90 -6.55 7.37
CA LYS A 18 -17.11 -7.35 6.14
C LYS A 18 -18.08 -6.71 5.13
N GLY A 19 -17.54 -6.16 4.04
CA GLY A 19 -18.32 -5.74 2.86
C GLY A 19 -18.03 -4.34 2.32
N ASN A 20 -17.38 -3.45 3.10
CA ASN A 20 -17.37 -2.01 2.80
C ASN A 20 -15.98 -1.43 2.44
N LEU A 21 -15.09 -2.20 1.83
CA LEU A 21 -13.93 -1.64 1.10
C LEU A 21 -14.24 -1.43 -0.40
N TRP A 22 -15.42 -1.86 -0.85
CA TRP A 22 -15.70 -2.09 -2.29
C TRP A 22 -16.87 -1.29 -2.89
N VAL A 23 -17.42 -0.27 -2.20
CA VAL A 23 -18.52 0.58 -2.75
C VAL A 23 -18.03 1.89 -3.42
N MET A 24 -16.71 2.13 -3.55
CA MET A 24 -16.21 3.33 -4.26
C MET A 24 -15.26 3.06 -5.43
N ILE A 25 -15.13 1.81 -5.87
CA ILE A 25 -14.46 1.49 -7.14
C ILE A 25 -15.49 0.78 -8.01
N ALA A 26 -16.52 1.52 -8.42
CA ALA A 26 -17.31 1.15 -9.58
C ALA A 26 -16.45 1.48 -10.80
N LEU A 27 -15.85 0.46 -11.41
CA LEU A 27 -15.34 0.56 -12.78
C LEU A 27 -16.56 0.78 -13.67
N ASN A 28 -16.88 2.03 -13.94
CA ASN A 28 -17.94 2.35 -14.87
C ASN A 28 -17.39 2.16 -16.28
N ASP A 29 -17.83 1.10 -16.92
CA ASP A 29 -17.65 0.89 -18.34
C ASP A 29 -18.61 1.86 -19.08
N ARG A 30 -18.03 2.71 -19.94
CA ARG A 30 -18.62 3.75 -20.84
C ARG A 30 -18.57 5.23 -20.39
N GLN A 31 -17.65 5.99 -20.97
CA GLN A 31 -17.83 6.84 -22.18
C GLN A 31 -16.44 7.39 -22.55
N ALA A 32 -16.19 7.67 -23.83
CA ALA A 32 -14.95 8.27 -24.31
C ALA A 32 -14.80 9.71 -23.76
N GLY A 33 -14.36 9.83 -22.52
CA GLY A 33 -13.86 11.08 -21.97
C GLY A 33 -12.61 11.51 -22.73
N SER A 34 -12.32 12.81 -22.75
CA SER A 34 -11.02 13.29 -23.21
C SER A 34 -9.91 12.54 -22.48
N GLN A 35 -8.77 12.33 -23.15
CA GLN A 35 -7.60 11.65 -22.58
C GLN A 35 -7.20 12.26 -21.21
N ASP A 36 -7.33 13.57 -21.07
CA ASP A 36 -7.15 14.32 -19.81
C ASP A 36 -8.16 13.94 -18.70
N GLY A 37 -9.42 13.64 -19.05
CA GLY A 37 -10.43 13.20 -18.09
C GLY A 37 -10.14 11.81 -17.53
N ALA A 38 -9.70 10.88 -18.39
CA ALA A 38 -9.33 9.53 -17.99
C ALA A 38 -8.04 9.49 -17.14
N GLU A 39 -7.07 10.37 -17.44
CA GLU A 39 -5.86 10.55 -16.63
C GLU A 39 -6.21 11.07 -15.22
N ARG A 40 -7.04 12.12 -15.13
CA ARG A 40 -7.48 12.68 -13.84
C ARG A 40 -8.21 11.66 -12.97
N GLU A 41 -9.08 10.84 -13.58
CA GLU A 41 -9.74 9.74 -12.88
C GLU A 41 -8.72 8.71 -12.36
N ALA A 42 -7.79 8.29 -13.21
CA ALA A 42 -6.76 7.32 -12.83
C ALA A 42 -5.89 7.84 -11.67
N VAL A 43 -5.51 9.11 -11.71
CA VAL A 43 -4.75 9.79 -10.65
C VAL A 43 -5.51 9.79 -9.33
N GLU A 44 -6.82 10.08 -9.35
CA GLU A 44 -7.64 10.04 -8.14
C GLU A 44 -7.80 8.63 -7.57
N VAL A 45 -7.98 7.63 -8.43
CA VAL A 45 -7.98 6.22 -8.02
C VAL A 45 -6.65 5.85 -7.37
N MET A 46 -5.54 6.29 -7.94
CA MET A 46 -4.21 6.00 -7.42
C MET A 46 -3.94 6.63 -6.05
N ARG A 47 -4.39 7.88 -5.82
CA ARG A 47 -4.30 8.51 -4.49
C ARG A 47 -5.01 7.70 -3.40
N ARG A 48 -6.18 7.12 -3.75
CA ARG A 48 -6.92 6.23 -2.84
C ARG A 48 -6.19 4.91 -2.64
N ALA A 49 -5.58 4.36 -3.69
CA ALA A 49 -4.75 3.17 -3.61
C ALA A 49 -3.57 3.37 -2.64
N HIS A 50 -2.78 4.44 -2.79
CA HIS A 50 -1.70 4.78 -1.84
C HIS A 50 -2.18 4.90 -0.40
N THR A 51 -3.37 5.49 -0.20
CA THR A 51 -3.97 5.59 1.14
C THR A 51 -4.27 4.20 1.73
N ALA A 52 -4.72 3.26 0.89
CA ALA A 52 -4.96 1.88 1.31
C ALA A 52 -3.66 1.11 1.63
N GLU A 53 -2.58 1.34 0.86
CA GLU A 53 -1.27 0.73 1.12
C GLU A 53 -0.66 1.22 2.42
N LEU A 54 -0.71 2.53 2.67
CA LEU A 54 -0.22 3.10 3.92
C LEU A 54 -1.04 2.60 5.11
N ALA A 55 -2.37 2.51 4.97
CA ALA A 55 -3.21 1.92 6.02
C ALA A 55 -2.92 0.43 6.26
N LEU A 56 -2.47 -0.31 5.26
CA LEU A 56 -1.99 -1.68 5.42
C LEU A 56 -0.63 -1.70 6.14
N CYS A 57 0.29 -0.80 5.78
CA CYS A 57 1.58 -0.63 6.46
C CYS A 57 1.40 -0.34 7.95
N ASP A 58 0.49 0.56 8.31
CA ASP A 58 0.20 0.92 9.71
C ASP A 58 -0.26 -0.31 10.51
N ARG A 59 -1.05 -1.20 9.91
CA ARG A 59 -1.49 -2.45 10.56
C ARG A 59 -0.37 -3.45 10.75
N LEU A 60 0.55 -3.54 9.78
CA LEU A 60 1.72 -4.39 9.89
C LEU A 60 2.65 -3.87 10.99
N GLU A 61 2.79 -2.55 11.10
CA GLU A 61 3.54 -1.89 12.17
C GLU A 61 2.90 -2.13 13.54
N GLU A 62 1.57 -2.00 13.67
CA GLU A 62 0.87 -2.35 14.91
C GLU A 62 1.13 -3.81 15.35
N ILE A 63 1.19 -4.75 14.41
CA ILE A 63 1.52 -6.14 14.72
C ILE A 63 2.98 -6.23 15.19
N ALA A 64 3.91 -5.58 14.47
CA ALA A 64 5.33 -5.59 14.82
C ALA A 64 5.60 -5.00 16.21
N ASP A 65 4.92 -3.90 16.56
CA ASP A 65 5.05 -3.23 17.85
C ASP A 65 4.41 -4.02 19.01
N SER A 66 3.53 -4.96 18.70
CA SER A 66 2.89 -5.83 19.71
C SER A 66 3.74 -7.04 20.11
N LEU A 67 4.79 -7.36 19.35
CA LEU A 67 5.65 -8.52 19.63
C LEU A 67 6.56 -8.27 20.84
N PRO A 68 6.93 -9.31 21.62
CA PRO A 68 6.50 -10.70 21.48
C PRO A 68 5.16 -11.02 22.15
N ASN A 69 4.78 -10.28 23.20
CA ASN A 69 3.74 -10.71 24.15
C ASN A 69 2.31 -10.27 23.81
N GLY A 70 2.12 -9.48 22.76
CA GLY A 70 0.85 -8.85 22.40
C GLY A 70 0.28 -9.30 21.06
N LEU A 71 0.72 -10.45 20.52
CA LEU A 71 0.28 -10.93 19.21
C LEU A 71 -1.25 -11.13 19.16
N ASP A 72 -1.93 -10.31 18.37
CA ASP A 72 -3.36 -10.46 18.09
C ASP A 72 -3.58 -11.35 16.86
N ARG A 73 -4.03 -12.59 17.09
CA ARG A 73 -4.35 -13.58 16.05
C ARG A 73 -5.29 -13.03 14.97
N ARG A 74 -6.29 -12.22 15.34
CA ARG A 74 -7.26 -11.66 14.40
C ARG A 74 -6.59 -10.63 13.51
N LYS A 75 -5.76 -9.74 14.07
CA LYS A 75 -4.99 -8.76 13.29
C LYS A 75 -4.08 -9.46 12.28
N CYS A 76 -3.37 -10.50 12.68
CA CYS A 76 -2.51 -11.28 11.78
C CYS A 76 -3.29 -11.91 10.61
N ILE A 77 -4.45 -12.54 10.89
CA ILE A 77 -5.28 -13.15 9.84
C ILE A 77 -5.82 -12.10 8.87
N LEU A 78 -6.27 -10.95 9.37
CA LEU A 78 -6.80 -9.87 8.54
C LEU A 78 -5.70 -9.26 7.67
N ALA A 79 -4.52 -8.98 8.23
CA ALA A 79 -3.37 -8.50 7.50
C ALA A 79 -2.95 -9.48 6.40
N ALA A 80 -2.78 -10.77 6.73
CA ALA A 80 -2.41 -11.79 5.75
C ALA A 80 -3.44 -11.99 4.63
N ARG A 81 -4.74 -11.78 4.90
CA ARG A 81 -5.79 -11.86 3.87
C ARG A 81 -5.76 -10.65 2.93
N ALA A 82 -5.42 -9.48 3.45
CA ALA A 82 -5.38 -8.25 2.66
C ALA A 82 -4.12 -8.16 1.79
N LEU A 83 -2.97 -8.58 2.31
CA LEU A 83 -1.64 -8.31 1.75
C LEU A 83 -1.51 -8.59 0.25
N GLY A 84 -1.43 -9.87 -0.14
CA GLY A 84 -1.21 -10.26 -1.54
C GLY A 84 -2.24 -9.68 -2.53
N PRO A 85 -3.56 -9.86 -2.33
CA PRO A 85 -4.58 -9.34 -3.25
C PRO A 85 -4.60 -7.81 -3.37
N THR A 86 -4.21 -7.09 -2.31
CA THR A 86 -4.17 -5.62 -2.34
C THR A 86 -3.00 -5.15 -3.19
N MET A 87 -1.78 -5.64 -2.93
CA MET A 87 -0.57 -5.24 -3.67
C MET A 87 -0.69 -5.56 -5.15
N ALA A 88 -1.00 -6.82 -5.50
CA ALA A 88 -1.11 -7.23 -6.89
C ALA A 88 -2.16 -6.44 -7.69
N LYS A 89 -3.23 -5.99 -7.03
CA LYS A 89 -4.25 -5.16 -7.68
C LYS A 89 -3.74 -3.74 -7.93
N ILE A 90 -3.00 -3.17 -6.97
CA ILE A 90 -2.48 -1.80 -7.04
C ILE A 90 -1.35 -1.71 -8.07
N HIS A 91 -0.35 -2.59 -7.97
CA HIS A 91 0.74 -2.68 -8.96
C HIS A 91 0.23 -2.87 -10.38
N ARG A 92 -0.75 -3.77 -10.58
CA ARG A 92 -1.38 -3.95 -11.89
C ARG A 92 -2.06 -2.67 -12.38
N PHE A 93 -2.70 -1.91 -11.48
CA PHE A 93 -3.35 -0.66 -11.85
C PHE A 93 -2.31 0.39 -12.26
N GLU A 94 -1.23 0.54 -11.51
CA GLU A 94 -0.13 1.45 -11.86
C GLU A 94 0.44 1.13 -13.23
N GLU A 95 0.80 -0.14 -13.45
CA GLU A 95 1.41 -0.58 -14.70
C GLU A 95 0.50 -0.42 -15.91
N GLN A 96 -0.81 -0.58 -15.72
CA GLN A 96 -1.79 -0.49 -16.80
C GLN A 96 -2.27 0.93 -17.07
N ARG A 97 -2.27 1.81 -16.05
CA ARG A 97 -2.95 3.12 -16.12
C ARG A 97 -2.05 4.30 -15.78
N ILE A 98 -1.17 4.18 -14.79
CA ILE A 98 -0.34 5.29 -14.31
C ILE A 98 0.98 5.38 -15.07
N PHE A 99 1.72 4.27 -15.19
CA PHE A 99 3.00 4.25 -15.89
C PHE A 99 2.89 4.67 -17.37
N PRO A 100 1.84 4.32 -18.13
CA PRO A 100 1.65 4.85 -19.47
C PRO A 100 1.52 6.39 -19.51
N CYS A 101 0.70 6.97 -18.61
CA CYS A 101 0.55 8.42 -18.48
C CYS A 101 1.87 9.09 -18.10
N PHE A 102 2.59 8.54 -17.11
CA PHE A 102 3.88 9.05 -16.66
C PHE A 102 4.91 9.07 -17.81
N CYS A 103 5.01 7.97 -18.56
CA CYS A 103 5.86 7.87 -19.74
C CYS A 103 5.48 8.92 -20.80
N GLN A 104 4.19 9.08 -21.07
CA GLN A 104 3.70 10.04 -22.04
C GLN A 104 4.04 11.48 -21.65
N ARG A 105 3.89 11.84 -20.36
CA ARG A 105 4.19 13.19 -19.85
C ARG A 105 5.67 13.55 -19.95
N LEU A 106 6.55 12.56 -19.92
CA LEU A 106 8.00 12.70 -20.13
C LEU A 106 8.43 12.51 -21.60
N GLY A 107 7.48 12.44 -22.54
CA GLY A 107 7.80 12.28 -23.96
C GLY A 107 8.47 10.94 -24.30
N HIS A 108 8.19 9.89 -23.51
CA HIS A 108 8.78 8.56 -23.67
C HIS A 108 10.32 8.56 -23.66
N SER A 109 10.93 9.36 -22.77
CA SER A 109 12.38 9.40 -22.62
C SER A 109 12.96 8.05 -22.20
N VAL A 110 14.25 7.83 -22.49
CA VAL A 110 14.96 6.62 -22.07
C VAL A 110 14.98 6.51 -20.53
N GLU A 111 15.07 7.64 -19.85
CA GLU A 111 15.06 7.77 -18.40
C GLU A 111 13.72 7.38 -17.79
N SER A 112 12.59 7.77 -18.40
CA SER A 112 11.27 7.34 -17.93
C SER A 112 11.08 5.84 -18.11
N GLY A 113 11.59 5.28 -19.21
CA GLY A 113 11.63 3.83 -19.45
C GLY A 113 12.40 3.07 -18.36
N LYS A 114 13.62 3.50 -18.04
CA LYS A 114 14.43 2.92 -16.96
C LYS A 114 13.77 3.03 -15.59
N THR A 115 13.11 4.15 -15.31
CA THR A 115 12.39 4.36 -14.05
C THR A 115 11.24 3.35 -13.91
N ILE A 116 10.43 3.17 -14.96
CA ILE A 116 9.33 2.21 -14.96
C ILE A 116 9.83 0.77 -14.84
N GLU A 117 10.92 0.42 -15.53
CA GLU A 117 11.52 -0.92 -15.40
C GLU A 117 11.97 -1.20 -13.96
N ARG A 118 12.61 -0.22 -13.31
CA ARG A 118 12.96 -0.32 -11.90
C ARG A 118 11.74 -0.49 -11.00
N LEU A 119 10.69 0.32 -11.17
CA LEU A 119 9.46 0.21 -10.37
C LEU A 119 8.79 -1.16 -10.54
N ARG A 120 8.74 -1.71 -11.75
CA ARG A 120 8.23 -3.07 -11.99
C ARG A 120 9.05 -4.15 -11.27
N ASN A 121 10.37 -3.99 -11.21
CA ASN A 121 11.21 -4.91 -10.46
C ASN A 121 10.95 -4.78 -8.95
N GLU A 122 10.77 -3.55 -8.43
CA GLU A 122 10.35 -3.31 -7.05
C GLU A 122 8.98 -3.98 -6.78
N HIS A 123 8.00 -3.88 -7.69
CA HIS A 123 6.70 -4.56 -7.55
C HIS A 123 6.84 -6.08 -7.45
N LEU A 124 7.70 -6.68 -8.27
CA LEU A 124 7.95 -8.13 -8.24
C LEU A 124 8.55 -8.56 -6.91
N GLU A 125 9.52 -7.79 -6.39
CA GLU A 125 10.14 -8.03 -5.09
C GLU A 125 9.13 -7.88 -3.95
N ASP A 126 8.33 -6.81 -3.96
CA ASP A 126 7.31 -6.54 -2.95
C ASP A 126 6.19 -7.60 -2.97
N GLU A 127 5.76 -8.08 -4.13
CA GLU A 127 4.77 -9.17 -4.21
C GLU A 127 5.32 -10.52 -3.72
N GLY A 128 6.59 -10.81 -4.01
CA GLY A 128 7.28 -11.98 -3.47
C GLY A 128 7.37 -11.93 -1.95
N TYR A 129 7.84 -10.81 -1.41
CA TYR A 129 7.95 -10.59 0.03
C TYR A 129 6.56 -10.63 0.70
N ALA A 130 5.54 -10.03 0.09
CA ALA A 130 4.16 -10.10 0.57
C ALA A 130 3.67 -11.55 0.71
N ALA A 131 4.06 -12.45 -0.19
CA ALA A 131 3.68 -13.85 -0.12
C ALA A 131 4.33 -14.56 1.09
N GLU A 132 5.63 -14.33 1.33
CA GLU A 132 6.34 -14.89 2.48
C GLU A 132 5.80 -14.34 3.81
N LEU A 133 5.61 -13.03 3.89
CA LEU A 133 5.10 -12.37 5.10
C LEU A 133 3.67 -12.82 5.43
N ARG A 134 2.83 -13.00 4.40
CA ARG A 134 1.48 -13.57 4.56
C ARG A 134 1.54 -14.94 5.23
N ASP A 135 2.46 -15.79 4.80
CA ASP A 135 2.54 -17.16 5.30
C ASP A 135 3.09 -17.19 6.73
N ALA A 136 4.07 -16.33 7.04
CA ALA A 136 4.54 -16.10 8.41
C ALA A 136 3.43 -15.61 9.35
N LEU A 137 2.63 -14.62 8.92
CA LEU A 137 1.49 -14.11 9.70
C LEU A 137 0.40 -15.18 9.92
N ARG A 138 0.10 -15.99 8.90
CA ARG A 138 -0.86 -17.10 9.02
C ARG A 138 -0.38 -18.16 9.99
N PHE A 139 0.91 -18.48 9.93
CA PHE A 139 1.53 -19.44 10.81
C PHE A 139 1.47 -18.94 12.27
N ALA A 140 1.93 -17.71 12.54
CA ALA A 140 1.89 -17.12 13.88
C ALA A 140 0.45 -17.04 14.43
N ALA A 141 -0.54 -16.70 13.60
CA ALA A 141 -1.94 -16.69 14.03
C ALA A 141 -2.49 -18.07 14.41
N ARG A 142 -2.04 -19.14 13.72
CA ARG A 142 -2.43 -20.52 14.02
C ARG A 142 -1.85 -20.98 15.36
N GLN A 143 -0.57 -20.71 15.61
CA GLN A 143 0.07 -21.04 16.89
C GLN A 143 -0.47 -20.17 18.03
N GLY A 144 -0.71 -18.88 17.75
CA GLY A 144 -1.06 -17.87 18.75
C GLY A 144 0.11 -17.07 19.27
N GLU A 145 1.29 -17.38 18.79
CA GLU A 145 2.55 -16.72 19.08
C GLU A 145 3.42 -16.81 17.83
N ALA A 146 4.44 -15.95 17.75
CA ALA A 146 5.44 -16.06 16.70
C ALA A 146 6.57 -16.98 17.17
N ASP A 147 6.98 -17.94 16.34
CA ASP A 147 8.11 -18.85 16.66
C ASP A 147 9.40 -18.09 16.96
N SER A 148 9.68 -17.05 16.17
CA SER A 148 10.70 -16.05 16.45
C SER A 148 10.07 -14.66 16.31
N PRO A 149 9.70 -14.02 17.42
CA PRO A 149 9.15 -12.67 17.41
C PRO A 149 10.11 -11.65 16.78
N GLU A 150 11.42 -11.82 16.97
CA GLU A 150 12.45 -10.95 16.39
C GLU A 150 12.45 -11.05 14.85
N THR A 151 12.39 -12.28 14.33
CA THR A 151 12.38 -12.53 12.88
C THR A 151 11.09 -12.00 12.26
N LEU A 152 9.93 -12.29 12.86
CA LEU A 152 8.66 -11.77 12.35
C LEU A 152 8.62 -10.23 12.41
N GLY A 153 9.12 -9.63 13.49
CA GLY A 153 9.25 -8.18 13.63
C GLY A 153 10.17 -7.57 12.55
N PHE A 154 11.30 -8.21 12.27
CA PHE A 154 12.20 -7.80 11.19
C PHE A 154 11.52 -7.87 9.82
N MET A 155 10.81 -8.96 9.52
CA MET A 155 10.08 -9.11 8.26
C MET A 155 9.01 -8.04 8.07
N LEU A 156 8.20 -7.79 9.11
CA LEU A 156 7.17 -6.76 9.09
C LEU A 156 7.77 -5.37 8.81
N ARG A 157 8.80 -4.99 9.57
CA ARG A 157 9.46 -3.68 9.43
C ARG A 157 10.17 -3.49 8.11
N GLY A 158 10.83 -4.54 7.60
CA GLY A 158 11.44 -4.54 6.28
C GLY A 158 10.40 -4.27 5.20
N TYR A 159 9.29 -5.01 5.24
CA TYR A 159 8.22 -4.91 4.25
C TYR A 159 7.51 -3.55 4.28
N PHE A 160 6.91 -3.14 5.40
CA PHE A 160 6.17 -1.87 5.43
C PHE A 160 7.09 -0.67 5.19
N GLY A 161 8.38 -0.78 5.57
CA GLY A 161 9.38 0.24 5.30
C GLY A 161 9.67 0.38 3.80
N ALA A 162 9.75 -0.73 3.07
CA ALA A 162 9.92 -0.72 1.61
C ALA A 162 8.71 -0.09 0.91
N VAL A 163 7.49 -0.57 1.21
CA VAL A 163 6.25 -0.04 0.62
C VAL A 163 6.07 1.45 0.90
N ARG A 164 6.34 1.92 2.12
CA ARG A 164 6.27 3.36 2.44
C ARG A 164 7.23 4.21 1.60
N ARG A 165 8.44 3.73 1.34
CA ARG A 165 9.41 4.43 0.46
C ARG A 165 8.98 4.39 -1.00
N HIS A 166 8.42 3.28 -1.45
CA HIS A 166 7.87 3.14 -2.79
C HIS A 166 6.73 4.15 -3.02
N VAL A 167 5.72 4.16 -2.14
CA VAL A 167 4.60 5.13 -2.18
C VAL A 167 5.09 6.58 -2.10
N ALA A 168 6.11 6.87 -1.27
CA ALA A 168 6.69 8.21 -1.20
C ALA A 168 7.31 8.63 -2.54
N PHE A 169 8.11 7.76 -3.17
CA PHE A 169 8.68 8.01 -4.48
C PHE A 169 7.61 8.27 -5.53
N GLU A 170 6.58 7.43 -5.57
CA GLU A 170 5.49 7.60 -6.53
C GLU A 170 4.75 8.92 -6.30
N ARG A 171 4.46 9.28 -5.05
CA ARG A 171 3.80 10.56 -4.74
C ARG A 171 4.63 11.76 -5.15
N ASP A 172 5.92 11.75 -4.83
CA ASP A 172 6.81 12.90 -4.99
C ASP A 172 7.27 13.10 -6.44
N HIS A 173 7.26 12.03 -7.26
CA HIS A 173 7.79 12.08 -8.62
C HIS A 173 6.75 11.70 -9.68
N VAL A 174 6.09 10.56 -9.54
CA VAL A 174 5.16 10.05 -10.57
C VAL A 174 3.87 10.86 -10.53
N MET A 175 3.22 10.89 -9.37
CA MET A 175 1.94 11.56 -9.16
C MET A 175 2.05 13.07 -9.21
N ALA A 176 3.17 13.63 -8.73
CA ALA A 176 3.43 15.07 -8.82
C ALA A 176 3.47 15.54 -10.28
N LEU A 177 4.03 14.74 -11.20
CA LEU A 177 4.07 15.06 -12.62
C LEU A 177 2.70 14.93 -13.31
N LEU A 178 1.87 14.01 -12.85
CA LEU A 178 0.51 13.76 -13.37
C LEU A 178 -0.55 14.67 -12.75
N ALA A 179 -0.22 15.41 -11.70
CA ALA A 179 -1.11 16.43 -11.16
C ALA A 179 -1.36 17.51 -12.23
N PRO A 180 -2.59 18.08 -12.29
CA PRO A 180 -2.84 19.24 -13.13
C PRO A 180 -1.87 20.36 -12.73
N ALA A 181 -1.31 21.06 -13.72
CA ALA A 181 -0.56 22.28 -13.45
C ALA A 181 -1.50 23.25 -12.71
N GLY A 182 -1.05 23.74 -11.56
CA GLY A 182 -1.76 24.75 -10.78
C GLY A 182 -1.86 26.08 -11.50
#